data_AF-A0A5C7VJ94-F1
#
_entry.id   AF-A0A5C7VJ94-F1
#
_cell.length_a   1.000
_cell.length_b   1.000
_cell.length_c   1.000
_cell.angle_alpha   90.00
_cell.angle_beta   90.00
_cell.angle_gamma   90.00
#
_symmetry.space_group_name_H-M   'P 1'
#
loop_
_entity.id
_entity.type
_entity.pdbx_description
1 polymer ?
#
loop_
_entity_poly.entity_id
_entity_poly.type
_entity_poly.pdbx_seq_one_letter_code
_entity_poly.pdbx_strand_id
1 'polypeptide(L)'
;NGLIEADIYGNVNSTHVMGSRIQNGIGGSGDFARNAYLSIFMTPSTAKGGAISCIVPMVSHVDHTEHDVQIIVTEQGLADLRGLSPKERAALVIERCAHPDYRPLLRDYFERARRDAPGQHTPHQLGEAFAWHQRYLQQGRMLP
;
A
#
# COMPACT_ATOMS: atom_id res chain seq x y z
N ASN A 1 -1.90 13.59 -5.03
CA ASN A 1 -3.23 12.95 -4.98
C ASN A 1 -3.44 12.29 -3.62
N GLY A 2 -4.69 12.20 -3.17
CA GLY A 2 -5.05 11.33 -2.04
C GLY A 2 -5.18 9.87 -2.49
N LEU A 3 -5.26 8.94 -1.54
CA LEU A 3 -5.50 7.51 -1.78
C LEU A 3 -6.28 6.85 -0.64
N ILE A 4 -6.85 5.67 -0.92
CA ILE A 4 -7.46 4.77 0.08
C ILE A 4 -6.38 3.94 0.76
N GLU A 5 -5.58 3.22 -0.03
CA GLU A 5 -4.47 2.39 0.47
C GLU A 5 -3.37 2.28 -0.57
N ALA A 6 -2.14 2.07 -0.11
CA ALA A 6 -0.99 1.72 -0.93
C ALA A 6 -0.42 0.40 -0.45
N ASP A 7 0.10 -0.43 -1.34
CA ASP A 7 0.85 -1.61 -0.94
C ASP A 7 2.32 -1.28 -0.68
N ILE A 8 3.03 -2.24 -0.08
CA ILE A 8 4.46 -2.08 0.19
C ILE A 8 5.26 -1.83 -1.11
N TYR A 9 4.80 -2.30 -2.27
CA TYR A 9 5.47 -2.06 -3.56
C TYR A 9 5.14 -0.70 -4.17
N GLY A 10 4.22 0.05 -3.58
CA GLY A 10 3.82 1.38 -4.00
C GLY A 10 2.81 1.39 -5.15
N ASN A 11 2.04 0.31 -5.35
CA ASN A 11 0.79 0.42 -6.09
C ASN A 11 -0.27 1.09 -5.19
N VAL A 12 -1.19 1.84 -5.79
CA VAL A 12 -2.16 2.66 -5.08
C VAL A 12 -3.59 2.33 -5.50
N ASN A 13 -4.45 2.22 -4.50
CA ASN A 13 -5.91 2.18 -4.61
C ASN A 13 -6.48 3.55 -4.25
N SER A 14 -7.25 4.15 -5.15
CA SER A 14 -7.92 5.44 -4.97
C SER A 14 -9.44 5.31 -4.89
N THR A 15 -10.00 4.12 -5.14
CA THR A 15 -11.43 3.98 -5.45
C THR A 15 -12.18 2.93 -4.66
N HIS A 16 -11.65 1.70 -4.51
CA HIS A 16 -12.42 0.56 -4.03
C HIS A 16 -12.00 0.16 -2.62
N VAL A 17 -12.81 0.52 -1.62
CA VAL A 17 -12.67 0.02 -0.26
C VAL A 17 -12.88 -1.49 -0.27
N MET A 18 -11.90 -2.24 0.25
CA MET A 18 -11.88 -3.71 0.25
C MET A 18 -12.12 -4.31 -1.15
N GLY A 19 -11.59 -3.65 -2.19
CA GLY A 19 -11.58 -4.12 -3.58
C GLY A 19 -12.92 -4.13 -4.31
N SER A 20 -14.02 -3.79 -3.64
CA SER A 20 -15.37 -3.97 -4.20
C SER A 20 -16.34 -2.83 -3.92
N ARG A 21 -16.11 -2.03 -2.86
CA ARG A 21 -17.00 -0.91 -2.52
C ARG A 21 -16.40 0.40 -3.00
N ILE A 22 -17.03 1.00 -4.00
CA ILE A 22 -16.62 2.31 -4.51
C ILE A 22 -16.75 3.39 -3.42
N GLN A 23 -15.73 4.24 -3.31
CA GLN A 23 -15.72 5.41 -2.44
C GLN A 23 -16.29 6.63 -3.19
N ASN A 24 -15.60 7.04 -4.27
CA ASN A 24 -16.02 8.13 -5.15
C ASN A 24 -15.82 7.71 -6.62
N GLY A 25 -14.56 7.59 -7.05
CA GLY A 25 -14.15 7.26 -8.42
C GLY A 25 -12.73 7.74 -8.69
N ILE A 26 -12.09 7.25 -9.75
CA ILE A 26 -10.68 7.55 -10.05
C ILE A 26 -10.47 9.04 -10.35
N GLY A 27 -11.47 9.70 -10.96
CA GLY A 27 -11.38 11.09 -11.38
C GLY A 27 -10.15 11.35 -12.26
N GLY A 28 -9.57 12.55 -12.14
CA GLY A 28 -8.33 12.90 -12.86
C GLY A 28 -7.05 12.39 -12.21
N SER A 29 -7.12 11.56 -11.16
CA SER A 29 -5.91 11.13 -10.44
C SER A 29 -4.93 10.38 -11.35
N GLY A 30 -5.43 9.57 -12.27
CA GLY A 30 -4.62 8.88 -13.28
C GLY A 30 -4.00 9.84 -14.30
N ASP A 31 -4.78 10.81 -14.77
CA ASP A 31 -4.32 11.83 -15.72
C ASP A 31 -3.12 12.61 -15.17
N PHE A 32 -3.19 13.03 -13.90
CA PHE A 32 -2.09 13.74 -13.25
C PHE A 32 -0.96 12.81 -12.82
N ALA A 33 -1.24 11.64 -12.23
CA ALA A 33 -0.19 10.76 -11.69
C ALA A 33 0.78 10.26 -12.78
N ARG A 34 0.25 9.84 -13.93
CA ARG A 34 1.07 9.34 -15.05
C ARG A 34 1.89 10.44 -15.73
N ASN A 35 1.34 11.65 -15.82
CA ASN A 35 1.89 12.74 -16.64
C ASN A 35 2.60 13.84 -15.84
N ALA A 36 2.57 13.77 -14.51
CA ALA A 36 3.27 14.72 -13.66
C ALA A 36 4.79 14.55 -13.73
N TYR A 37 5.52 15.65 -13.58
CA TYR A 37 6.97 15.60 -13.37
C TYR A 37 7.34 14.84 -12.08
N LEU A 38 6.51 15.00 -11.03
CA LEU A 38 6.57 14.24 -9.79
C LEU A 38 5.16 13.87 -9.34
N SER A 39 4.88 12.58 -9.25
CA SER A 39 3.64 12.01 -8.72
C SER A 39 3.77 11.68 -7.24
N ILE A 40 2.99 12.41 -6.44
CA ILE A 40 3.01 12.35 -4.97
C ILE A 40 1.64 11.92 -4.47
N PHE A 41 1.64 10.90 -3.62
CA PHE A 41 0.46 10.32 -3.00
C PHE A 41 0.51 10.50 -1.48
N MET A 42 -0.61 10.90 -0.87
CA MET A 42 -0.67 11.22 0.56
C MET A 42 -1.92 10.66 1.22
N THR A 43 -1.76 10.13 2.45
CA THR A 43 -2.85 9.60 3.27
C THR A 43 -2.41 9.54 4.74
N PRO A 44 -3.33 9.63 5.73
CA PRO A 44 -3.02 9.12 7.06
C PRO A 44 -2.56 7.66 7.00
N SER A 45 -1.61 7.24 7.84
CA SER A 45 -1.10 5.86 7.81
C SER A 45 -2.12 4.82 8.29
N THR A 46 -3.18 5.26 8.97
CA THR A 46 -4.33 4.44 9.37
C THR A 46 -5.66 5.13 9.09
N ALA A 47 -6.72 4.33 8.99
CA ALA A 47 -8.09 4.79 8.85
C ALA A 47 -9.01 4.14 9.91
N LYS A 48 -10.23 4.67 10.05
CA LYS A 48 -11.26 4.18 10.97
C LYS A 48 -10.77 4.04 12.43
N GLY A 49 -10.08 5.07 12.92
CA GLY A 49 -9.57 5.10 14.30
C GLY A 49 -8.50 4.05 14.58
N GLY A 50 -7.63 3.76 13.60
CA GLY A 50 -6.57 2.76 13.73
C GLY A 50 -6.97 1.34 13.33
N ALA A 51 -8.25 1.08 13.08
CA ALA A 51 -8.75 -0.25 12.72
C ALA A 51 -8.29 -0.74 11.33
N ILE A 52 -7.88 0.16 10.43
CA ILE A 52 -7.39 -0.14 9.08
C ILE A 52 -6.01 0.47 8.91
N SER A 53 -5.07 -0.28 8.34
CA SER A 53 -3.82 0.27 7.82
C SER A 53 -4.01 0.81 6.41
N CYS A 54 -3.47 1.99 6.11
CA CYS A 54 -3.43 2.51 4.74
C CYS A 54 -2.20 2.01 3.96
N ILE A 55 -1.24 1.37 4.63
CA ILE A 55 -0.14 0.63 4.00
C ILE A 55 -0.39 -0.86 4.19
N VAL A 56 -0.53 -1.62 3.10
CA VAL A 56 -0.97 -3.03 3.13
C VAL A 56 0.00 -3.97 2.41
N PRO A 57 -0.07 -5.30 2.62
CA PRO A 57 0.73 -6.26 1.86
C PRO A 57 0.52 -6.20 0.34
N MET A 58 -0.75 -6.09 -0.09
CA MET A 58 -1.16 -5.94 -1.48
C MET A 58 -2.44 -5.10 -1.52
N VAL A 59 -2.55 -4.13 -2.43
CA VAL A 59 -3.77 -3.33 -2.56
C VAL A 59 -4.90 -4.20 -3.06
N SER A 60 -6.10 -4.02 -2.49
CA SER A 60 -7.28 -4.80 -2.90
C SER A 60 -7.82 -4.40 -4.29
N HIS A 61 -7.41 -3.25 -4.80
CA HIS A 61 -7.67 -2.76 -6.14
C HIS A 61 -6.54 -1.83 -6.59
N VAL A 62 -6.17 -1.81 -7.87
CA VAL A 62 -5.10 -0.96 -8.39
C VAL A 62 -5.70 0.10 -9.31
N ASP A 63 -5.61 1.36 -8.90
CA ASP A 63 -5.87 2.52 -9.78
C ASP A 63 -4.58 3.08 -10.38
N HIS A 64 -3.48 3.04 -9.61
CA HIS A 64 -2.17 3.50 -10.04
C HIS A 64 -1.13 2.42 -9.78
N THR A 65 -0.45 2.00 -10.84
CA THR A 65 0.67 1.07 -10.73
C THR A 65 1.88 1.73 -10.09
N GLU A 66 2.85 0.95 -9.62
CA GLU A 66 4.08 1.48 -9.02
C GLU A 66 4.81 2.50 -9.91
N HIS A 67 4.70 2.35 -11.24
CA HIS A 67 5.28 3.26 -12.23
C HIS A 67 4.71 4.69 -12.16
N ASP A 68 3.49 4.83 -11.67
CA ASP A 68 2.76 6.11 -11.55
C ASP A 68 2.97 6.79 -10.19
N VAL A 69 3.77 6.18 -9.32
CA VAL A 69 3.90 6.57 -7.92
C VAL A 69 5.39 6.72 -7.59
N GLN A 70 5.82 7.96 -7.40
CA GLN A 70 7.21 8.24 -7.03
C GLN A 70 7.37 8.60 -5.56
N ILE A 71 6.40 9.27 -4.94
CA ILE A 71 6.48 9.67 -3.52
C ILE A 71 5.21 9.24 -2.79
N ILE A 72 5.38 8.63 -1.61
CA ILE A 72 4.28 8.35 -0.67
C ILE A 72 4.53 9.11 0.63
N VAL A 73 3.49 9.76 1.16
CA VAL A 73 3.57 10.57 2.39
C VAL A 73 2.45 10.18 3.36
N THR A 74 2.83 10.00 4.62
CA THR A 74 1.89 9.84 5.75
C THR A 74 2.34 10.72 6.92
N GLU A 75 1.57 10.76 8.01
CA GLU A 75 2.02 11.44 9.23
C GLU A 75 3.24 10.77 9.90
N GLN A 76 3.62 9.55 9.48
CA GLN A 76 4.82 8.85 9.95
C GLN A 76 6.10 9.30 9.24
N GLY A 77 5.97 9.88 8.04
CA GLY A 77 7.10 10.25 7.20
C GLY A 77 6.83 10.14 5.70
N LEU A 78 7.91 10.31 4.93
CA LEU A 78 7.93 10.33 3.47
C LEU A 78 8.83 9.23 2.92
N ALA A 79 8.36 8.52 1.90
CA ALA A 79 9.13 7.57 1.11
C ALA A 79 9.33 8.12 -0.32
N ASP A 80 10.59 8.31 -0.71
CA ASP A 80 11.00 8.68 -2.07
C ASP A 80 11.41 7.43 -2.84
N LEU A 81 10.62 7.05 -3.83
CA LEU A 81 10.70 5.77 -4.53
C LEU A 81 11.40 5.86 -5.88
N ARG A 82 11.96 7.02 -6.23
CA ARG A 82 12.61 7.25 -7.53
C ARG A 82 13.85 6.36 -7.68
N GLY A 83 13.90 5.62 -8.79
CA GLY A 83 15.05 4.76 -9.12
C GLY A 83 15.15 3.49 -8.28
N LEU A 84 14.14 3.17 -7.47
CA LEU A 84 14.15 1.99 -6.59
C LEU A 84 13.47 0.78 -7.24
N SER A 85 14.03 -0.41 -7.03
CA SER A 85 13.39 -1.68 -7.34
C SER A 85 12.21 -1.96 -6.39
N PRO A 86 11.27 -2.86 -6.73
CA PRO A 86 10.13 -3.18 -5.86
C PRO A 86 10.51 -3.57 -4.42
N LYS A 87 11.61 -4.30 -4.23
CA LYS A 87 12.08 -4.67 -2.88
C LYS A 87 12.61 -3.48 -2.08
N GLU A 88 13.30 -2.55 -2.74
CA GLU A 88 13.78 -1.31 -2.11
C GLU A 88 12.60 -0.39 -1.78
N ARG A 89 11.61 -0.31 -2.67
CA ARG A 89 10.33 0.38 -2.43
C ARG A 89 9.63 -0.18 -1.19
N ALA A 90 9.48 -1.50 -1.11
CA ALA A 90 8.89 -2.18 0.03
C ALA A 90 9.57 -1.85 1.35
N ALA A 91 10.89 -1.99 1.42
CA ALA A 91 11.63 -1.63 2.62
C ALA A 91 11.38 -0.16 3.01
N LEU A 92 11.46 0.77 2.05
CA LEU A 92 11.32 2.20 2.35
C LEU A 92 9.89 2.60 2.74
N VAL A 93 8.87 2.11 2.04
CA VAL A 93 7.45 2.36 2.35
C VAL A 93 7.10 1.84 3.74
N ILE A 94 7.54 0.63 4.09
CA ILE A 94 7.33 0.05 5.42
C ILE A 94 7.97 0.93 6.50
N GLU A 95 9.22 1.33 6.32
CA GLU A 95 9.95 2.09 7.33
C GLU A 95 9.48 3.54 7.50
N ARG A 96 9.07 4.19 6.41
CA ARG A 96 8.78 5.63 6.40
C ARG A 96 7.29 5.97 6.47
N CYS A 97 6.42 5.07 6.01
CA CYS A 97 5.00 5.40 5.84
C CYS A 97 4.05 4.52 6.66
N ALA A 98 4.44 3.31 7.04
CA ALA A 98 3.57 2.45 7.84
C ALA A 98 3.47 2.92 9.29
N HIS A 99 2.26 2.87 9.85
CA HIS A 99 2.00 3.11 11.27
C HIS A 99 2.80 2.13 12.16
N PRO A 100 3.30 2.54 13.34
CA PRO A 100 4.04 1.67 14.26
C PRO A 100 3.32 0.36 14.61
N ASP A 101 2.00 0.37 14.72
CA ASP A 101 1.20 -0.84 15.04
C ASP A 101 1.20 -1.88 13.91
N TYR A 102 1.32 -1.44 12.66
CA TYR A 102 1.25 -2.31 11.48
C TYR A 102 2.63 -2.62 10.89
N ARG A 103 3.64 -1.77 11.14
CA ARG A 103 4.99 -1.91 10.59
C ARG A 103 5.64 -3.28 10.89
N PRO A 104 5.57 -3.85 12.12
CA PRO A 104 6.12 -5.18 12.38
C PRO A 104 5.47 -6.29 11.55
N LEU A 105 4.15 -6.19 11.34
CA LEU A 105 3.39 -7.18 10.56
C LEU A 105 3.73 -7.10 9.06
N LEU A 106 3.95 -5.89 8.53
CA LEU A 106 4.40 -5.71 7.13
C LEU A 106 5.83 -6.23 6.93
N ARG A 107 6.73 -5.99 7.90
CA ARG A 107 8.09 -6.54 7.88
C ARG A 107 8.05 -8.07 7.86
N ASP A 108 7.25 -8.67 8.74
CA ASP A 108 7.07 -10.12 8.79
C ASP A 108 6.57 -10.68 7.45
N TYR A 109 5.49 -10.11 6.91
CA TYR A 109 4.97 -10.51 5.59
C TYR A 109 6.04 -10.41 4.51
N PHE A 110 6.77 -9.28 4.45
CA PHE A 110 7.78 -9.05 3.42
C PHE A 110 8.96 -10.01 3.55
N GLU A 111 9.46 -10.28 4.75
CA GLU A 111 10.57 -11.21 4.98
C GLU A 111 10.18 -12.66 4.65
N ARG A 112 8.98 -13.09 5.04
CA ARG A 112 8.47 -14.42 4.65
C ARG A 112 8.26 -14.52 3.13
N ALA A 113 7.73 -13.47 2.49
CA ALA A 113 7.59 -13.43 1.05
C ALA A 113 8.95 -13.52 0.33
N ARG A 114 9.97 -12.76 0.79
CA ARG A 114 11.33 -12.83 0.23
C ARG A 114 11.97 -14.20 0.39
N ARG A 115 11.67 -14.92 1.47
CA ARG A 115 12.20 -16.26 1.71
C ARG A 115 11.53 -17.32 0.84
N ASP A 116 10.20 -17.26 0.75
CA ASP A 116 9.38 -18.40 0.29
C ASP A 116 8.74 -18.21 -1.10
N ALA A 117 8.67 -16.98 -1.64
CA ALA A 117 8.02 -16.73 -2.92
C ALA A 117 8.81 -17.34 -4.10
N PRO A 118 8.14 -17.96 -5.09
CA PRO A 118 8.80 -18.51 -6.27
C PRO A 118 9.43 -17.40 -7.15
N GLY A 119 8.83 -16.21 -7.16
CA GLY A 119 9.34 -15.02 -7.86
C GLY A 119 9.89 -13.99 -6.87
N GLN A 120 11.09 -13.47 -7.17
CA GLN A 120 11.86 -12.63 -6.23
C GLN A 120 12.03 -11.18 -6.68
N HIS A 121 11.44 -10.80 -7.82
CA HIS A 121 11.39 -9.41 -8.26
C HIS A 121 10.41 -8.60 -7.39
N THR A 122 9.19 -9.11 -7.24
CA THR A 122 8.11 -8.55 -6.40
C THR A 122 7.51 -9.69 -5.57
N PRO A 123 8.15 -10.07 -4.44
CA PRO A 123 7.80 -11.32 -3.74
C PRO A 123 6.46 -11.22 -3.01
N HIS A 124 5.52 -12.12 -3.27
CA HIS A 124 4.24 -12.19 -2.53
C HIS A 124 3.98 -13.58 -1.95
N GLN A 125 3.27 -13.62 -0.82
CA GLN A 125 2.63 -14.83 -0.32
C GLN A 125 1.14 -14.77 -0.67
N LEU A 126 0.75 -15.41 -1.78
CA LEU A 126 -0.59 -15.28 -2.35
C LEU A 126 -1.72 -15.71 -1.39
N GLY A 127 -1.45 -16.68 -0.51
CA GLY A 127 -2.42 -17.13 0.50
C GLY A 127 -2.73 -16.08 1.56
N GLU A 128 -1.89 -15.06 1.73
CA GLU A 128 -2.03 -14.04 2.79
C GLU A 128 -2.08 -12.61 2.25
N ALA A 129 -1.87 -12.39 0.95
CA ALA A 129 -1.77 -11.06 0.35
C ALA A 129 -2.98 -10.14 0.66
N PHE A 130 -4.18 -10.73 0.77
CA PHE A 130 -5.44 -10.03 1.09
C PHE A 130 -6.00 -10.38 2.49
N ALA A 131 -5.21 -11.05 3.34
CA ALA A 131 -5.70 -11.52 4.64
C ALA A 131 -6.11 -10.38 5.56
N TRP A 132 -5.49 -9.20 5.44
CA TRP A 132 -5.84 -8.02 6.24
C TRP A 132 -7.23 -7.48 5.87
N HIS A 133 -7.52 -7.38 4.57
CA HIS A 133 -8.84 -6.98 4.08
C HIS A 133 -9.92 -7.96 4.54
N GLN A 134 -9.65 -9.27 4.42
CA GLN A 134 -10.56 -10.30 4.91
C GLN A 134 -10.79 -10.21 6.42
N ARG A 135 -9.73 -10.00 7.20
CA ARG A 135 -9.83 -9.83 8.66
C ARG A 135 -10.69 -8.62 9.04
N TYR A 136 -10.49 -7.48 8.36
CA TYR A 136 -11.33 -6.31 8.59
C TYR A 136 -12.81 -6.57 8.28
N LEU A 137 -13.11 -7.26 7.17
CA LEU A 137 -14.49 -7.62 6.81
C LEU A 137 -15.15 -8.55 7.83
N GLN A 138 -14.38 -9.45 8.45
CA GLN A 138 -14.88 -10.43 9.42
C GLN A 138 -14.96 -9.87 10.85
N GLN A 139 -14.01 -9.01 11.24
CA GLN A 139 -13.77 -8.66 12.64
C GLN A 139 -13.79 -7.15 12.90
N GLY A 140 -13.93 -6.32 11.86
CA GLY A 140 -13.95 -4.86 11.97
C GLY A 140 -12.59 -4.22 12.21
N ARG A 141 -11.48 -4.99 12.17
CA ARG A 141 -10.10 -4.49 12.32
C ARG A 141 -9.09 -5.34 11.53
N MET A 142 -7.99 -4.73 11.08
CA MET A 142 -6.89 -5.40 10.39
C MET A 142 -5.85 -5.99 11.34
N LEU A 143 -5.72 -5.49 12.57
CA LEU A 143 -4.85 -6.12 13.57
C LEU A 143 -5.42 -7.49 13.98
N PRO A 144 -4.57 -8.50 14.23
CA PRO A 144 -4.98 -9.76 14.88
C PRO A 144 -5.71 -9.52 16.21
#